data_AF-A0A1S7RMG8-F1
#
_entry.id   AF-A0A1S7RMG8-F1
#
_cell.length_a   1.000
_cell.length_b   1.000
_cell.length_c   1.000
_cell.angle_alpha   90.00
_cell.angle_beta   90.00
_cell.angle_gamma   90.00
#
_symmetry.space_group_name_H-M   'P 1'
#
loop_
_entity.id
_entity.type
_entity.pdbx_description
1 polymer ?
#
loop_
_entity_poly.entity_id
_entity_poly.type
_entity_poly.pdbx_seq_one_letter_code
_entity_poly.pdbx_strand_id
1 'polypeptide(L)' 'MTADPLQILKTVYGYDTFRGRQGDIIQHVMAGNNAFVLMPTGGGKSLCYQIPALARTATSVGAKSPPQNTNS' A
#
# COMPACT_ATOMS: atom_id res chain seq x y z
N MET A 1 -13.01 -4.64 -4.93
CA MET A 1 -12.45 -3.86 -3.80
C MET A 1 -10.95 -4.09 -3.78
N THR A 2 -10.15 -3.04 -3.93
CA THR A 2 -8.68 -3.13 -3.79
C THR A 2 -8.30 -3.25 -2.31
N ALA A 3 -7.22 -3.97 -2.00
CA ALA A 3 -6.75 -4.10 -0.62
C ALA A 3 -6.26 -2.74 -0.06
N ASP A 4 -6.46 -2.52 1.24
CA ASP A 4 -6.03 -1.30 1.94
C ASP A 4 -4.49 -1.20 2.00
N PRO A 5 -3.89 -0.12 1.48
CA PRO A 5 -2.45 0.15 1.59
C PRO A 5 -1.87 0.03 2.99
N LEU A 6 -2.60 0.50 4.00
CA LEU A 6 -2.10 0.51 5.37
C LEU A 6 -2.04 -0.92 5.92
N GLN A 7 -2.99 -1.77 5.53
CA GLN A 7 -2.96 -3.19 5.87
C GLN A 7 -1.79 -3.90 5.21
N ILE A 8 -1.51 -3.63 3.93
CA ILE A 8 -0.34 -4.20 3.24
C ILE A 8 0.95 -3.72 3.92
N LEU A 9 1.05 -2.43 4.24
CA LEU A 9 2.20 -1.87 4.94
C LEU A 9 2.47 -2.58 6.27
N LYS A 10 1.44 -2.81 7.07
CA LYS A 10 1.55 -3.50 8.37
C LYS A 10 1.89 -4.98 8.21
N THR A 11 1.17 -5.70 7.36
CA THR A 11 1.27 -7.17 7.27
C THR A 11 2.46 -7.67 6.47
N VAL A 12 2.86 -6.95 5.41
CA VAL A 12 3.96 -7.35 4.52
C VAL A 12 5.28 -6.70 4.93
N TYR A 13 5.24 -5.45 5.38
CA TYR A 13 6.45 -4.67 5.66
C TYR A 13 6.68 -4.39 7.15
N GLY A 14 5.71 -4.67 8.02
CA GLY A 14 5.85 -4.48 9.47
C GLY A 14 5.90 -3.02 9.92
N TYR A 15 5.40 -2.07 9.11
CA TYR A 15 5.35 -0.65 9.49
C TYR A 15 3.93 -0.20 9.82
N ASP A 16 3.81 0.57 10.89
CA ASP A 16 2.50 1.08 11.33
C ASP A 16 2.03 2.30 10.55
N THR A 17 2.96 3.09 9.99
CA THR A 17 2.68 4.36 9.34
C THR A 17 3.57 4.60 8.13
N PHE A 18 3.01 5.27 7.12
CA PHE A 18 3.77 5.77 5.98
C PHE A 18 4.69 6.90 6.41
N ARG A 19 5.90 6.97 5.82
CA ARG A 19 6.85 8.05 6.07
C ARG A 19 6.63 9.18 5.06
N GLY A 20 6.58 10.42 5.56
CA GLY A 20 6.43 11.61 4.72
C GLY A 20 5.24 11.49 3.77
N ARG A 21 5.51 11.68 2.46
CA ARG A 21 4.47 11.71 1.41
C ARG A 21 4.14 10.33 0.80
N GLN A 22 4.64 9.24 1.38
CA GLN A 22 4.41 7.89 0.83
C GLN A 22 2.92 7.55 0.72
N GLY A 23 2.12 7.87 1.75
CA GLY A 23 0.68 7.62 1.76
C GLY A 23 -0.03 8.32 0.60
N ASP A 24 0.22 9.62 0.43
CA ASP A 24 -0.38 10.42 -0.64
C ASP A 24 -0.02 9.89 -2.03
N ILE A 25 1.25 9.52 -2.25
CA ILE A 25 1.72 8.97 -3.52
C ILE A 25 1.03 7.63 -3.80
N ILE A 26 0.95 6.75 -2.80
CA ILE A 26 0.30 5.44 -2.93
C ILE A 26 -1.18 5.59 -3.27
N GLN A 27 -1.89 6.47 -2.56
CA GLN A 27 -3.31 6.75 -2.83
C GLN A 27 -3.50 7.31 -4.25
N HIS A 28 -2.65 8.25 -4.68
CA HIS A 28 -2.67 8.80 -6.03
C HIS A 28 -2.48 7.71 -7.10
N VAL A 29 -1.50 6.82 -6.93
CA VAL A 29 -1.26 5.70 -7.85
C VAL A 29 -2.41 4.70 -7.84
N MET A 30 -2.99 4.41 -6.67
CA MET A 30 -4.12 3.49 -6.55
C MET A 30 -5.42 4.02 -7.15
N ALA A 31 -5.60 5.33 -7.22
CA ALA A 31 -6.68 5.97 -7.95
C ALA A 31 -6.56 5.82 -9.49
N GLY A 32 -5.51 5.16 -9.98
CA GLY A 32 -5.26 4.94 -11.42
C GLY A 32 -4.44 6.04 -12.07
N ASN A 33 -3.95 7.01 -11.31
CA ASN A 33 -3.12 8.08 -11.83
C ASN A 33 -1.66 7.64 -11.98
N ASN A 34 -0.97 8.25 -12.94
CA ASN A 34 0.47 8.07 -13.10
C ASN A 34 1.21 8.91 -12.05
N ALA A 35 2.24 8.33 -11.42
CA ALA A 35 3.14 9.04 -10.52
C ALA A 35 4.59 8.93 -11.03
N PHE A 36 5.21 10.07 -11.30
CA PHE A 36 6.65 10.17 -11.49
C PHE A 36 7.30 10.44 -10.13
N VAL A 37 7.87 9.40 -9.51
CA VAL A 37 8.43 9.51 -8.15
C VAL A 37 9.93 9.74 -8.24
N LEU A 38 10.32 11.01 -8.09
CA LEU A 38 11.71 11.39 -7.87
C LEU A 38 11.93 11.58 -6.36
N MET A 39 12.58 10.62 -5.71
CA MET A 39 13.07 10.76 -4.32
C MET A 39 14.55 10.37 -4.25
N PRO A 40 15.33 10.89 -3.29
CA PRO A 40 16.71 10.46 -3.06
C PRO A 40 16.81 8.97 -2.70
N THR A 41 17.97 8.36 -2.96
CA THR A 41 18.31 7.00 -2.51
C THR A 41 18.09 6.88 -1.00
N GLY A 42 17.43 5.82 -0.54
CA GLY A 42 17.02 5.66 0.87
C GLY A 42 15.68 6.30 1.27
N GLY A 43 15.06 7.14 0.43
CA GLY A 43 13.79 7.82 0.73
C GLY A 43 12.51 6.95 0.68
N GLY A 44 12.63 5.63 0.57
CA GLY A 44 11.48 4.72 0.63
C GLY A 44 10.59 4.68 -0.63
N LYS A 45 11.13 4.96 -1.82
CA LYS A 45 10.40 4.89 -3.11
C LYS A 45 9.80 3.53 -3.43
N SER A 46 10.45 2.45 -2.98
CA SER A 46 10.02 1.09 -3.27
C SER A 46 8.59 0.83 -2.80
N LEU A 47 8.25 1.27 -1.59
CA LEU A 47 6.89 1.13 -1.04
C LEU A 47 5.84 1.85 -1.89
N CYS A 48 6.19 3.02 -2.46
CA CYS A 48 5.28 3.81 -3.31
C CYS A 48 4.86 3.10 -4.60
N TYR A 49 5.62 2.11 -5.06
CA TYR A 49 5.29 1.32 -6.26
C TYR A 49 4.86 -0.11 -5.91
N GLN A 50 5.46 -0.73 -4.89
CA GLN A 50 5.17 -2.11 -4.52
C GLN A 50 3.80 -2.27 -3.86
N ILE A 51 3.41 -1.37 -2.96
CA ILE A 51 2.11 -1.45 -2.27
C ILE A 51 0.94 -1.35 -3.28
N PRO A 52 0.92 -0.39 -4.22
CA PRO A 52 -0.10 -0.37 -5.28
C PRO A 52 -0.12 -1.64 -6.14
N ALA A 53 1.05 -2.23 -6.45
CA ALA A 53 1.12 -3.47 -7.22
C ALA A 53 0.50 -4.64 -6.44
N LEU A 54 0.85 -4.81 -5.16
CA LEU A 54 0.28 -5.83 -4.29
C LEU A 54 -1.22 -5.64 -4.08
N ALA A 55 -1.69 -4.41 -3.93
CA ALA A 55 -3.11 -4.11 -3.74
C ALA A 55 -3.96 -4.53 -4.96
N ARG A 56 -3.42 -4.37 -6.17
CA ARG A 56 -4.05 -4.81 -7.42
C ARG A 56 -4.06 -6.33 -7.53
N THR A 57 -2.96 -7.00 -7.20
CA THR A 57 -2.85 -8.47 -7.25
C THR A 57 -3.71 -9.17 -6.18
N ALA A 58 -3.82 -8.60 -4.98
CA ALA A 58 -4.71 -9.12 -3.93
C ALA A 58 -6.20 -9.08 -4.32
N THR A 59 -6.55 -8.29 -5.33
CA THR A 59 -7.91 -8.24 -5.90
C THR A 59 -8.10 -9.30 -6.98
N SER A 60 -7.05 -9.63 -7.74
CA SER A 60 -7.11 -10.64 -8.82
C SER A 60 -6.98 -12.08 -8.29
N VAL A 61 -6.26 -12.27 -7.19
CA VAL A 61 -6.16 -13.53 -6.45
C VAL A 61 -6.98 -13.32 -5.18
N GLY A 62 -8.20 -13.85 -5.09
CA GLY A 62 -9.14 -13.63 -3.98
C GLY A 62 -8.52 -13.76 -2.59
N ALA A 63 -7.90 -12.69 -2.10
CA ALA A 63 -7.14 -12.70 -0.86
C ALA A 63 -8.15 -12.89 0.27
N LYS A 64 -8.03 -14.01 0.98
CA LYS A 64 -8.71 -14.23 2.26
C LYS A 64 -8.56 -12.96 3.10
N SER A 65 -9.65 -12.22 3.29
CA SER A 65 -9.74 -11.25 4.36
C SER A 65 -9.33 -11.98 5.66
N PRO A 66 -8.31 -11.52 6.40
CA PRO A 66 -8.15 -11.99 7.77
C PRO A 66 -9.44 -11.62 8.53
N PRO A 67 -9.92 -12.46 9.46
CA PRO A 67 -11.12 -12.16 10.22
C PRO A 67 -10.91 -10.80 10.90
N GLN A 68 -11.76 -9.83 10.57
CA GLN A 68 -11.89 -8.61 11.35
C GLN A 68 -12.27 -9.05 12.76
N ASN A 69 -11.35 -8.95 13.71
CA ASN A 69 -11.63 -9.17 15.11
C ASN A 69 -12.56 -8.04 15.57
N THR A 70 -13.86 -8.31 15.58
CA THR A 70 -14.89 -7.48 16.19
C THR A 70 -14.83 -7.68 17.71
N ASN A 71 -13.96 -6.94 18.39
CA ASN A 71 -14.04 -6.80 19.83
C ASN A 71 -14.60 -5.41 20.16
N SER A 72 -15.92 -5.44 20.43
CA SER A 72 -16.77 -4.53 21.23
C SER A 72 -16.75 -3.03 20.95
#